data_AF-F2VH26-F1
#
_entry.id   AF-F2VH26-F1
#
_cell.length_a   1.000
_cell.length_b   1.000
_cell.length_c   1.000
_cell.angle_alpha   90.00
_cell.angle_beta   90.00
_cell.angle_gamma   90.00
#
_symmetry.space_group_name_H-M   'P 1'
#
loop_
_entity.id
_entity.type
_entity.pdbx_description
1 polymer ?
#
loop_
_entity_poly.entity_id
_entity_poly.type
_entity_poly.pdbx_seq_one_letter_code
_entity_poly.pdbx_strand_id
1 'polypeptide(L)' 'TALKNIGINERVPYNAPLIQFSSWMGGDRD' A
#
# COMPACT_ATOMS: atom_id res chain seq x y z
N THR A 1 11.57 10.05 6.77
CA THR A 1 10.97 8.93 6.01
C THR A 1 12.04 8.29 5.17
N ALA A 2 11.97 6.99 4.92
CA ALA A 2 12.98 6.28 4.12
C ALA A 2 13.22 6.94 2.75
N LEU A 3 12.16 7.49 2.14
CA LEU A 3 12.22 8.27 0.89
C LEU A 3 13.12 9.51 0.96
N LYS A 4 13.08 10.27 2.07
CA LYS A 4 13.93 11.46 2.25
C LYS A 4 15.41 11.10 2.37
N ASN A 5 15.71 9.91 2.88
CA ASN A 5 17.08 9.45 3.08
C ASN A 5 17.74 8.95 1.77
N ILE A 6 16.95 8.71 0.72
CA ILE A 6 17.42 8.31 -0.62
C ILE A 6 17.31 9.45 -1.65
N GLY A 7 17.14 10.70 -1.18
CA GLY A 7 17.06 11.89 -2.04
C GLY A 7 15.66 12.22 -2.59
N ILE A 8 14.61 11.49 -2.20
CA ILE A 8 13.23 11.79 -2.58
C ILE A 8 12.58 12.66 -1.49
N ASN A 9 12.42 13.95 -1.79
CA ASN A 9 11.78 14.90 -0.87
C ASN A 9 10.25 14.86 -0.88
N GLU A 10 9.66 14.16 -1.86
CA GLU A 10 8.23 13.96 -1.96
C GLU A 10 7.75 12.80 -1.07
N ARG A 11 6.52 12.92 -0.57
CA ARG A 11 5.84 11.85 0.16
C ARG A 11 5.14 10.94 -0.84
N VAL A 12 4.91 9.68 -0.44
CA VAL A 12 3.99 8.83 -1.20
C VAL A 12 2.63 9.55 -1.30
N PRO A 13 2.00 9.60 -2.48
CA PRO A 13 0.66 10.17 -2.63
C PRO A 13 -0.31 9.56 -1.62
N TYR A 14 -1.13 10.40 -0.97
CA TYR A 14 -2.08 9.95 0.05
C TYR A 14 -3.17 9.02 -0.50
N ASN A 15 -3.41 9.07 -1.82
CA ASN A 15 -4.35 8.22 -2.54
C ASN A 15 -3.70 6.95 -3.12
N ALA A 16 -2.39 6.74 -2.95
CA ALA A 16 -1.74 5.54 -3.44
C ALA A 16 -2.15 4.33 -2.58
N PRO A 17 -2.66 3.23 -3.16
CA PRO A 17 -3.01 2.03 -2.43
C PRO A 17 -1.73 1.23 -2.07
N LEU A 18 -0.93 1.76 -1.15
CA LEU A 18 0.34 1.17 -0.71
C LEU A 18 0.20 -0.25 -0.16
N ILE A 19 -0.91 -0.48 0.55
CA ILE A 19 -1.24 -1.75 1.18
C ILE A 19 -2.71 -1.99 0.90
N GLN A 20 -3.01 -3.11 0.27
CA GLN A 20 -4.37 -3.57 0.02
C GLN A 20 -4.56 -4.89 0.73
N PHE A 21 -5.71 -5.03 1.38
CA PHE A 21 -6.12 -6.28 2.01
C PHE A 21 -7.24 -6.88 1.18
N SER A 22 -7.12 -8.17 0.88
CA SER A 22 -8.18 -8.97 0.31
C SER A 22 -8.78 -9.87 1.40
N SER A 23 -10.08 -10.16 1.29
CA SER A 23 -10.77 -11.10 2.16
C SER A 23 -11.20 -12.32 1.36
N TRP A 24 -11.18 -13.48 2.00
CA TRP A 24 -11.67 -14.74 1.42
C TRP A 24 -13.09 -15.08 1.87
N MET A 25 -13.71 -14.29 2.75
CA MET A 25 -15.04 -14.59 3.28
C MET A 25 -16.09 -14.62 2.15
N GLY A 26 -16.62 -15.83 1.89
CA GLY A 26 -17.69 -16.09 0.93
C GLY A 26 -17.23 -16.48 -0.49
N GLY A 27 -15.92 -16.45 -0.76
CA GLY A 27 -15.35 -16.83 -2.05
C GLY A 27 -14.87 -18.28 -2.11
N ASP A 28 -14.38 -18.84 -1.01
CA ASP A 28 -13.95 -20.23 -0.97
C ASP A 28 -15.13 -21.15 -0.69
N ARG A 29 -15.46 -21.97 -1.69
CA ARG A 29 -16.43 -23.06 -1.63
C ARG A 29 -15.77 -24.35 -2.15
N ASP A 30 -14.46 -24.48 -1.98
CA ASP A 30 -13.76 -25.76 -2.17
C ASP A 30 -14.08 -26.73 -1.00
#